data_AF-A0AAD9LV92-F1
#
_entry.id   AF-A0AAD9LV92-F1
#
_cell.length_a   1.000
_cell.length_b   1.000
_cell.length_c   1.000
_cell.angle_alpha   90.00
_cell.angle_beta   90.00
_cell.angle_gamma   90.00
#
_symmetry.space_group_name_H-M   'P 1'
#
loop_
_entity.id
_entity.type
_entity.pdbx_description
1 polymer ?
#
loop_
_entity_poly.entity_id
_entity_poly.type
_entity_poly.pdbx_seq_one_letter_code
_entity_poly.pdbx_strand_id
1 'polypeptide(L)' 'MSASLPGSRELPASQHDLGTYWGRVRHNMGLTDPSTLLVGSTGLEQAKALLTDYKQGKITYMTPELWKAKKVVDSTLHP' A
#
# COMPACT_ATOMS: atom_id res chain seq x y z
N MET A 1 -6.35 -0.04 -7.50
CA MET A 1 -5.12 0.70 -7.09
C MET A 1 -5.41 1.55 -5.87
N SER A 2 -4.49 1.64 -4.90
CA SER A 2 -4.54 2.65 -3.82
C SER A 2 -4.72 4.11 -4.29
N ALA A 3 -4.52 4.37 -5.59
CA ALA A 3 -4.92 5.59 -6.28
C ALA A 3 -6.43 5.91 -6.26
N SER A 4 -7.32 4.90 -6.23
CA SER A 4 -8.78 5.09 -6.24
C SER A 4 -9.37 5.51 -4.89
N LEU A 5 -8.58 5.47 -3.82
CA LEU A 5 -9.01 5.94 -2.50
C LEU A 5 -9.15 7.47 -2.48
N PRO A 6 -10.14 8.02 -1.76
CA PRO A 6 -10.36 9.46 -1.71
C PRO A 6 -9.21 10.20 -1.01
N GLY A 7 -8.84 11.36 -1.55
CA GLY A 7 -7.87 12.29 -0.96
C GLY A 7 -6.94 12.91 -2.01
N SER A 8 -6.41 14.09 -1.69
CA SER A 8 -5.66 14.95 -2.62
C SER A 8 -4.17 14.64 -2.70
N ARG A 9 -3.63 13.91 -1.71
CA ARG A 9 -2.20 13.55 -1.66
C ARG A 9 -1.92 12.24 -2.39
N GLU A 10 -0.92 12.24 -3.26
CA GLU A 10 -0.46 11.03 -3.93
C GLU A 10 0.33 10.11 -2.99
N LEU A 11 0.16 8.80 -3.18
CA LEU A 11 0.90 7.78 -2.48
C LEU A 11 2.18 7.46 -3.28
N PRO A 12 3.35 7.37 -2.63
CA PRO A 12 4.57 6.96 -3.32
C PRO A 12 4.40 5.57 -3.94
N ALA A 13 4.92 5.37 -5.15
CA ALA A 13 4.73 4.13 -5.92
C ALA A 13 5.36 2.90 -5.23
N SER A 14 6.53 3.05 -4.62
CA SER A 14 7.27 1.96 -3.98
C SER A 14 8.14 2.48 -2.83
N GLN A 15 8.40 1.62 -1.85
CA GLN A 15 9.38 1.86 -0.78
C GLN A 15 10.84 1.66 -1.24
N HIS A 16 11.02 1.08 -2.43
CA HIS A 16 12.32 0.77 -3.01
C HIS A 16 12.53 1.55 -4.31
N ASP A 17 13.79 1.84 -4.62
CA ASP A 17 14.20 2.48 -5.87
C ASP A 17 13.95 1.56 -7.08
N LEU A 18 12.91 1.89 -7.85
CA LEU A 18 12.49 1.15 -9.05
C LEU A 18 13.45 1.31 -10.25
N GLY A 19 14.41 2.24 -10.19
CA GLY A 19 15.47 2.36 -11.19
C GLY A 19 16.41 1.15 -11.17
N THR A 20 16.60 0.55 -9.99
CA THR A 20 17.48 -0.62 -9.81
C THR A 20 16.74 -1.94 -10.02
N TYR A 21 17.45 -2.95 -10.54
CA TYR A 21 16.93 -4.32 -10.66
C TYR A 21 16.44 -4.84 -9.30
N TRP A 22 17.27 -4.75 -8.26
CA TRP A 22 16.93 -5.22 -6.92
C TRP A 22 15.77 -4.47 -6.27
N GLY A 23 15.58 -3.18 -6.56
CA GLY A 23 14.40 -2.46 -6.10
C GLY A 23 13.12 -2.95 -6.76
N ARG A 24 13.15 -3.26 -8.06
CA ARG A 24 12.02 -3.91 -8.75
C ARG A 24 11.75 -5.32 -8.22
N VAL A 25 12.79 -6.12 -7.97
CA VAL A 25 12.62 -7.46 -7.37
C VAL A 25 11.92 -7.37 -6.03
N ARG A 26 12.41 -6.51 -5.11
CA ARG A 26 11.79 -6.34 -3.79
C ARG A 26 10.36 -5.80 -3.86
N HIS A 27 10.08 -4.89 -4.79
CA HIS A 27 8.73 -4.39 -5.02
C HIS A 27 7.78 -5.51 -5.45
N ASN A 28 8.18 -6.32 -6.44
CA ASN A 28 7.37 -7.44 -6.93
C ASN A 28 7.20 -8.55 -5.88
N MET A 29 8.24 -8.84 -5.09
CA MET A 29 8.13 -9.77 -3.96
C MET A 29 7.07 -9.32 -2.95
N GLY A 30 6.94 -8.01 -2.73
CA GLY A 30 5.89 -7.45 -1.88
C GLY A 30 4.49 -7.59 -2.48
N LEU A 31 4.34 -7.43 -3.79
CA LEU A 31 3.04 -7.60 -4.46
C LEU A 31 2.55 -9.04 -4.43
N THR A 32 3.46 -10.01 -4.55
CA THR A 32 3.14 -11.45 -4.59
C THR A 32 3.26 -12.15 -3.22
N ASP A 33 3.27 -11.40 -2.12
CA ASP A 33 3.40 -12.02 -0.80
C ASP A 33 2.10 -12.77 -0.42
N PRO A 34 2.14 -14.10 -0.24
CA PRO A 34 0.94 -14.89 0.07
C PRO A 34 0.33 -14.57 1.44
N SER A 35 1.04 -13.87 2.34
CA SER A 35 0.49 -13.44 3.63
C SER A 35 -0.67 -12.45 3.49
N THR A 36 -0.83 -11.79 2.34
CA THR A 36 -1.96 -10.89 2.10
C THR A 36 -3.28 -11.65 1.95
N LEU A 37 -3.25 -12.92 1.56
CA LEU A 37 -4.44 -13.79 1.50
C LEU A 37 -5.06 -14.06 2.87
N LEU A 38 -4.26 -13.98 3.93
CA LEU A 38 -4.70 -14.18 5.31
C LEU A 38 -5.33 -12.91 5.92
N VAL A 39 -5.33 -11.80 5.19
CA VAL A 39 -5.96 -10.57 5.64
C VAL A 39 -7.45 -10.67 5.39
N GLY A 40 -8.23 -10.80 6.46
CA GLY A 40 -9.69 -10.78 6.41
C GLY A 40 -10.25 -9.42 5.98
N SER A 41 -11.56 -9.37 5.75
CA SER A 41 -12.28 -8.14 5.36
C SER A 41 -12.07 -6.97 6.32
N THR A 42 -11.98 -7.25 7.62
CA THR A 42 -11.72 -6.23 8.66
C THR A 42 -10.34 -5.59 8.50
N GLY A 43 -9.30 -6.37 8.20
CA GLY A 43 -7.96 -5.87 7.96
C GLY A 43 -7.85 -5.06 6.67
N LEU A 44 -8.64 -5.41 5.65
CA LEU A 44 -8.72 -4.67 4.40
C LEU A 44 -9.40 -3.30 4.59
N GLU A 45 -10.50 -3.23 5.34
CA GLU A 45 -11.15 -1.95 5.65
C GLU A 45 -10.26 -1.04 6.52
N GLN A 46 -9.55 -1.60 7.50
CA GLN A 46 -8.54 -0.86 8.26
C GLN A 46 -7.41 -0.33 7.37
N ALA A 47 -6.92 -1.13 6.43
CA ALA A 47 -5.90 -0.70 5.48
C ALA A 47 -6.39 0.44 4.57
N LYS A 48 -7.63 0.39 4.10
CA LYS A 48 -8.25 1.49 3.34
C LYS A 48 -8.38 2.76 4.16
N ALA A 49 -8.82 2.65 5.42
CA ALA A 49 -8.96 3.79 6.32
C ALA A 49 -7.61 4.47 6.56
N LEU A 50 -6.57 3.70 6.88
CA LEU A 50 -5.20 4.22 7.10
C LEU A 50 -4.66 4.95 5.86
N LEU A 51 -4.83 4.38 4.66
CA LEU A 51 -4.41 5.05 3.43
C LEU A 51 -5.21 6.32 3.17
N THR A 52 -6.52 6.30 3.45
CA THR A 52 -7.38 7.48 3.31
C THR A 52 -6.95 8.60 4.27
N ASP A 53 -6.62 8.27 5.52
CA ASP A 53 -6.11 9.22 6.51
C ASP A 53 -4.78 9.86 6.08
N TYR A 54 -3.89 9.08 5.46
CA TYR A 54 -2.68 9.62 4.84
C TYR A 54 -3.00 10.54 3.66
N LYS A 55 -3.93 10.14 2.77
CA LYS A 55 -4.31 10.95 1.61
C LYS A 55 -5.05 12.25 2.00
N GLN A 56 -5.70 12.27 3.16
CA GLN A 56 -6.33 13.43 3.78
C GLN A 56 -5.35 14.29 4.60
N GLY A 57 -4.10 13.85 4.76
CA GLY A 57 -3.08 14.61 5.48
C GLY A 57 -3.11 14.48 7.01
N LYS A 58 -3.92 13.56 7.57
CA LYS A 58 -3.89 13.25 9.02
C LYS A 58 -2.61 12.53 9.42
N ILE A 59 -2.06 11.72 8.50
CA ILE A 59 -0.77 11.05 8.67
C ILE A 59 0.25 11.74 7.75
N THR A 60 1.26 12.35 8.35
CA THR A 60 2.21 13.20 7.62
C THR A 60 3.27 12.38 6.87
N TYR A 61 3.71 11.26 7.44
CA TYR A 61 4.84 10.47 6.94
C TYR A 61 4.49 9.00 6.71
N MET A 62 5.25 8.35 5.85
CA MET A 62 5.05 6.93 5.51
C MET A 62 5.58 6.05 6.65
N THR A 63 4.69 5.44 7.41
CA THR A 63 5.05 4.48 8.47
C THR A 63 5.16 3.06 7.91
N PRO A 64 5.87 2.14 8.60
CA PRO A 64 5.89 0.72 8.23
C PRO A 64 4.48 0.10 8.15
N GLU A 65 3.58 0.54 9.04
CA GLU A 65 2.17 0.13 9.03
C GLU A 65 1.44 0.62 7.78
N LEU A 66 1.71 1.86 7.33
CA LEU A 66 1.09 2.39 6.13
C LEU A 66 1.60 1.70 4.86
N TRP A 67 2.88 1.31 4.84
CA TRP A 67 3.44 0.45 3.78
C TRP A 67 2.78 -0.93 3.74
N LYS A 68 2.51 -1.52 4.91
CA LYS A 68 1.76 -2.78 5.01
C LYS A 68 0.32 -2.60 4.51
N ALA A 69 -0.35 -1.53 4.91
CA ALA A 69 -1.70 -1.20 4.44
C ALA A 69 -1.75 -1.03 2.92
N LYS A 70 -0.79 -0.30 2.35
CA LYS A 70 -0.62 -0.15 0.90
C LYS A 70 -0.47 -1.49 0.20
N LYS A 71 0.41 -2.35 0.71
CA LYS A 71 0.64 -3.70 0.17
C LYS A 71 -0.65 -4.53 0.16
N VAL A 72 -1.41 -4.54 1.26
CA VAL A 72 -2.69 -5.26 1.34
C VAL A 72 -3.65 -4.77 0.26
N VAL A 73 -3.86 -3.45 0.17
CA VAL A 73 -4.81 -2.84 -0.78
C VAL A 73 -4.39 -3.06 -2.23
N ASP A 74 -3.10 -2.94 -2.54
CA ASP A 74 -2.60 -3.12 -3.91
C ASP A 74 -2.57 -4.61 -4.32
N SER A 75 -2.43 -5.54 -3.37
CA SER A 75 -2.49 -6.99 -3.65
C SER A 75 -3.92 -7.54 -3.81
N THR A 76 -4.92 -6.88 -3.23
CA THR A 76 -6.31 -7.36 -3.17
C THR A 76 -7.21 -6.69 -4.21
N LEU A 77 -6.94 -5.44 -4.58
CA LEU A 77 -7.71 -4.71 -5.58
C LEU A 77 -6.99 -4.75 -6.93
N HIS A 78 -7.45 -5.64 -7.81
CA HIS A 78 -7.12 -5.59 -9.23
C HIS A 78 -7.65 -4.29 -9.87
N PRO A 79 -6.96 -3.73 -10.90
CA PRO A 79 -7.42 -2.54 -11.62
C PRO A 79 -8.75 -2.76 -12.36
#